data_AF-A0A6P0T0T5-F1
#
_entry.id   AF-A0A6P0T0T5-F1
#
_cell.length_a   1.000
_cell.length_b   1.000
_cell.length_c   1.000
_cell.angle_alpha   90.00
_cell.angle_beta   90.00
_cell.angle_gamma   90.00
#
_symmetry.space_group_name_H-M   'P 1'
#
loop_
_entity.id
_entity.type
_entity.pdbx_description
1 polymer ?
#
loop_
_entity_poly.entity_id
_entity_poly.type
_entity_poly.pdbx_seq_one_letter_code
_entity_poly.pdbx_strand_id
1 'polypeptide(L)'
;MNGGNPPGYLLGKINDALCSAFTSETQLAMMVRYEFSINLAQVASGGNLKEIVHTLLESFESSNSLEKLLDGALKQNPNNPKLKAIKEKFHITTSLFDILLPLEKKLINQMQQAYQACCYDDYFNDFEEEYEIADSLYKILEKLDEKPQGTHNEKPIVQFVDHLLKTGDIPKQTAKKLKQWLEKNANNSSDLLSQSSSHYQNYQQPNLDAQPYLLIKLDPSKQYHQEHQKKYLVSAWVIYENGNDNYSKNKPFKTLENRLDYDKNYKPDVISIKEELPTLIEFFMMQLAPYNSRKPIIVFLVNRQLLKYKFDIIKIQDKYDQKIVIGSEYCVVLRSIKRF
;
A
#
# COMPACT_ATOMS: atom_id res chain seq x y z
N MET A 1 2.67 24.12 19.57
CA MET A 1 2.17 23.94 18.19
C MET A 1 3.42 23.84 17.33
N ASN A 2 3.69 22.67 16.76
CA ASN A 2 4.79 22.50 15.83
C ASN A 2 4.22 22.80 14.44
N GLY A 3 4.16 24.07 14.04
CA GLY A 3 4.41 24.33 12.61
C GLY A 3 5.84 23.84 12.34
N GLY A 4 6.23 23.39 11.18
CA GLY A 4 5.73 23.79 9.88
C GLY A 4 6.88 23.72 8.90
N ASN A 5 7.39 22.51 8.71
CA ASN A 5 8.04 22.15 7.46
C ASN A 5 7.07 21.23 6.73
N PRO A 6 6.24 21.75 5.81
CA PRO A 6 5.40 20.90 5.00
C PRO A 6 6.28 19.94 4.20
N PRO A 7 5.75 18.79 3.77
CA PRO A 7 6.35 18.05 2.68
C PRO A 7 6.66 19.00 1.49
N GLY A 8 7.91 19.04 1.03
CA GLY A 8 8.38 19.87 -0.09
C GLY A 8 7.48 19.91 -1.33
N TYR A 9 6.76 18.83 -1.66
CA TYR A 9 5.82 18.82 -2.79
C TYR A 9 4.68 19.84 -2.62
N LEU A 10 4.33 20.20 -1.38
CA LEU A 10 3.35 21.25 -1.11
C LEU A 10 3.88 22.63 -1.44
N LEU A 11 5.19 22.89 -1.35
CA LEU A 11 5.77 24.20 -1.65
C LEU A 11 5.49 24.62 -3.10
N GLY A 12 5.61 23.68 -4.05
CA GLY A 12 5.25 23.94 -5.44
C GLY A 12 3.77 24.29 -5.62
N LYS A 13 2.88 23.56 -4.92
CA LYS A 13 1.42 23.80 -4.98
C LYS A 13 1.04 25.14 -4.31
N ILE A 14 1.73 25.53 -3.25
CA ILE A 14 1.57 26.84 -2.60
C ILE A 14 2.05 27.96 -3.53
N ASN A 15 3.20 27.79 -4.17
CA ASN A 15 3.74 28.75 -5.14
C ASN A 15 2.74 29.02 -6.27
N ASP A 16 2.17 27.97 -6.84
CA ASP A 16 1.19 28.08 -7.91
C ASP A 16 -0.12 28.74 -7.45
N ALA A 17 -0.56 28.47 -6.23
CA ALA A 17 -1.74 29.09 -5.65
C ALA A 17 -1.53 30.59 -5.37
N LEU A 18 -0.36 30.98 -4.86
CA LEU A 18 0.02 32.38 -4.65
C LEU A 18 0.14 33.13 -5.98
N CYS A 19 0.82 32.56 -6.99
CA CYS A 19 0.88 33.15 -8.33
C CYS A 19 -0.51 33.29 -8.99
N SER A 20 -1.43 32.39 -8.67
CA SER A 20 -2.82 32.49 -9.16
C SER A 20 -3.64 33.56 -8.44
N ALA A 21 -3.26 33.96 -7.23
CA ALA A 21 -3.97 34.94 -6.42
C ALA A 21 -3.43 36.35 -6.55
N PHE A 22 -2.13 36.48 -6.82
CA PHE A 22 -1.45 37.74 -7.06
C PHE A 22 -0.86 37.67 -8.45
N THR A 23 -1.40 38.43 -9.40
CA THR A 23 -0.99 38.39 -10.82
C THR A 23 0.10 39.40 -11.15
N SER A 24 0.50 40.23 -10.18
CA SER A 24 1.61 41.16 -10.30
C SER A 24 2.42 41.27 -9.01
N GLU A 25 3.68 41.67 -9.14
CA GLU A 25 4.56 41.94 -8.00
C GLU A 25 3.98 43.00 -7.06
N THR A 26 3.34 44.04 -7.60
CA THR A 26 2.70 45.09 -6.82
C THR A 26 1.60 44.53 -5.91
N GLN A 27 0.74 43.65 -6.41
CA GLN A 27 -0.31 43.03 -5.61
C GLN A 27 0.27 42.15 -4.49
N LEU A 28 1.31 41.37 -4.79
CA LEU A 28 2.00 40.55 -3.81
C LEU A 28 2.67 41.43 -2.73
N ALA A 29 3.34 42.51 -3.14
CA ALA A 29 3.99 43.46 -2.25
C ALA A 29 3.01 44.14 -1.31
N MET A 30 1.83 44.53 -1.81
CA MET A 30 0.74 45.08 -0.99
C MET A 30 0.27 44.07 0.06
N MET A 31 0.03 42.80 -0.32
CA MET A 31 -0.35 41.77 0.65
C MET A 31 0.72 41.58 1.72
N VAL A 32 1.99 41.44 1.33
CA VAL A 32 3.09 41.23 2.28
C VAL A 32 3.24 42.41 3.23
N ARG A 33 3.10 43.64 2.71
CA ARG A 33 3.18 44.86 3.50
C ARG A 33 2.03 45.00 4.49
N TYR A 34 0.80 44.73 4.06
CA TYR A 34 -0.38 44.92 4.91
C TYR A 34 -0.55 43.82 5.95
N GLU A 35 -0.27 42.56 5.59
CA GLU A 35 -0.48 41.44 6.50
C GLU A 35 0.70 41.20 7.45
N PHE A 36 1.92 41.57 7.05
CA PHE A 36 3.14 41.26 7.83
C PHE A 36 3.99 42.47 8.17
N SER A 37 3.66 43.67 7.68
CA SER A 37 4.51 44.88 7.82
C SER A 37 5.91 44.73 7.21
N ILE A 38 6.10 43.77 6.30
CA ILE A 38 7.38 43.48 5.64
C ILE A 38 7.44 44.19 4.29
N ASN A 39 8.63 44.66 3.89
CA ASN A 39 8.87 45.10 2.51
C ASN A 39 9.26 43.88 1.66
N LEU A 40 8.48 43.58 0.61
CA LEU A 40 8.73 42.42 -0.26
C LEU A 40 10.16 42.40 -0.79
N ALA A 41 10.68 43.53 -1.25
CA ALA A 41 12.03 43.64 -1.82
C ALA A 41 13.16 43.37 -0.81
N GLN A 42 12.87 43.34 0.50
CA GLN A 42 13.86 42.99 1.52
C GLN A 42 13.93 41.48 1.79
N VAL A 43 12.88 40.73 1.46
CA VAL A 43 12.77 39.30 1.79
C VAL A 43 12.69 38.41 0.56
N ALA A 44 12.36 38.97 -0.60
CA ALA A 44 12.25 38.25 -1.85
C ALA A 44 12.67 39.13 -3.04
N SER A 45 13.47 38.53 -3.93
CA SER A 45 13.87 39.09 -5.21
C SER A 45 13.88 38.00 -6.26
N GLY A 46 13.69 38.36 -7.53
CA GLY A 46 13.70 37.43 -8.66
C GLY A 46 13.52 38.16 -10.00
N GLY A 47 13.79 37.48 -11.10
CA GLY A 47 13.64 38.02 -12.46
C GLY A 47 12.19 38.03 -12.95
N ASN A 48 11.29 37.31 -12.27
CA ASN A 48 9.86 37.29 -12.55
C ASN A 48 9.04 36.98 -11.29
N LEU A 49 7.72 37.14 -11.37
CA LEU A 49 6.80 36.94 -10.25
C LEU A 49 6.89 35.53 -9.63
N LYS A 50 7.09 34.49 -10.45
CA LYS A 50 7.17 33.11 -9.95
C LYS A 50 8.41 32.92 -9.08
N GLU A 51 9.55 33.46 -9.49
CA GLU A 51 10.77 33.47 -8.70
C GLU A 51 10.62 34.31 -7.41
N ILE A 52 9.98 35.48 -7.49
CA ILE A 52 9.72 36.31 -6.31
C ILE A 52 8.84 35.57 -5.28
N VAL A 53 7.77 34.91 -5.74
CA VAL A 53 6.90 34.10 -4.87
C VAL A 53 7.67 32.93 -4.26
N HIS A 54 8.53 32.27 -5.03
CA HIS A 54 9.36 31.17 -4.53
C HIS A 54 10.32 31.63 -3.43
N THR A 55 11.08 32.71 -3.64
CA THR A 55 11.99 33.26 -2.63
C THR A 55 11.22 33.73 -1.38
N LEU A 56 10.03 34.31 -1.56
CA LEU A 56 9.15 34.66 -0.44
C LEU A 56 8.74 33.42 0.36
N LEU A 57 8.42 32.30 -0.32
CA LEU A 57 8.07 31.06 0.35
C LEU A 57 9.22 30.49 1.17
N GLU A 58 10.44 30.46 0.66
CA GLU A 58 11.63 30.01 1.41
C GLU A 58 11.85 30.85 2.69
N SER A 59 11.62 32.17 2.61
CA SER A 59 11.70 33.08 3.76
C SER A 59 10.64 32.75 4.84
N PHE A 60 9.40 32.46 4.42
CA PHE A 60 8.34 32.08 5.35
C PHE A 60 8.46 30.64 5.85
N GLU A 61 9.06 29.73 5.08
CA GLU A 61 9.38 28.37 5.50
C GLU A 61 10.46 28.35 6.58
N SER A 62 11.59 29.03 6.33
CA SER A 62 12.71 29.12 7.29
C SER A 62 12.31 29.75 8.63
N SER A 63 11.27 30.59 8.64
CA SER A 63 10.68 31.20 9.83
C SER A 63 9.43 30.49 10.36
N ASN A 64 9.12 29.30 9.83
CA ASN A 64 7.98 28.49 10.25
C ASN A 64 6.64 29.27 10.25
N SER A 65 6.46 30.09 9.23
CA SER A 65 5.36 31.06 9.09
C SER A 65 4.56 30.86 7.82
N LEU A 66 4.73 29.75 7.09
CA LEU A 66 3.95 29.42 5.89
C LEU A 66 2.44 29.42 6.13
N GLU A 67 1.99 28.94 7.29
CA GLU A 67 0.57 28.97 7.63
C GLU A 67 0.03 30.40 7.67
N LYS A 68 0.79 31.32 8.28
CA LYS A 68 0.46 32.75 8.37
C LYS A 68 0.49 33.41 6.99
N LEU A 69 1.44 33.02 6.12
CA LEU A 69 1.50 33.50 4.74
C LEU A 69 0.22 33.17 3.99
N LEU A 70 -0.24 31.91 4.07
CA LEU A 70 -1.49 31.48 3.46
C LEU A 70 -2.72 32.20 4.05
N ASP A 71 -2.74 32.44 5.37
CA ASP A 71 -3.81 33.21 6.01
C ASP A 71 -3.86 34.66 5.52
N GLY A 72 -2.71 35.33 5.45
CA GLY A 72 -2.61 36.68 4.90
C GLY A 72 -3.04 36.74 3.43
N ALA A 73 -2.60 35.78 2.63
CA ALA A 73 -2.98 35.66 1.23
C ALA A 73 -4.50 35.48 1.06
N LEU A 74 -5.13 34.65 1.89
CA LEU A 74 -6.58 34.42 1.87
C LEU A 74 -7.39 35.62 2.36
N LYS A 75 -6.90 36.41 3.32
CA LYS A 75 -7.58 37.65 3.72
C LYS A 75 -7.68 38.66 2.57
N GLN A 76 -6.61 38.77 1.77
CA GLN A 76 -6.57 39.67 0.62
C GLN A 76 -7.33 39.10 -0.59
N ASN A 77 -7.30 37.77 -0.78
CA ASN A 77 -7.97 37.08 -1.88
C ASN A 77 -8.91 35.97 -1.40
N PRO A 78 -10.00 36.31 -0.66
CA PRO A 78 -10.85 35.33 0.02
C PRO A 78 -11.69 34.47 -0.92
N ASN A 79 -11.75 34.79 -2.21
CA ASN A 79 -12.51 34.05 -3.22
C ASN A 79 -11.62 33.25 -4.18
N ASN A 80 -10.29 33.25 -3.98
CA ASN A 80 -9.41 32.47 -4.84
C ASN A 80 -9.53 30.96 -4.52
N PRO A 81 -10.01 30.12 -5.47
CA PRO A 81 -10.26 28.71 -5.19
C PRO A 81 -8.97 27.91 -4.99
N LYS A 82 -7.87 28.26 -5.68
CA LYS A 82 -6.58 27.57 -5.50
C LYS A 82 -5.99 27.84 -4.12
N LEU A 83 -6.09 29.07 -3.61
CA LEU A 83 -5.67 29.40 -2.24
C LEU A 83 -6.48 28.66 -1.18
N LYS A 84 -7.81 28.58 -1.34
CA LYS A 84 -8.65 27.81 -0.42
C LYS A 84 -8.26 26.34 -0.40
N ALA A 85 -8.15 25.74 -1.59
CA ALA A 85 -7.82 24.34 -1.73
C ALA A 85 -6.45 24.01 -1.13
N ILE A 86 -5.42 24.83 -1.41
CA ILE A 86 -4.08 24.58 -0.85
C ILE A 86 -4.01 24.84 0.65
N LYS A 87 -4.75 25.81 1.20
CA LYS A 87 -4.77 26.06 2.65
C LYS A 87 -5.37 24.88 3.40
N GLU A 88 -6.49 24.36 2.93
CA GLU A 88 -7.12 23.17 3.49
C GLU A 88 -6.16 21.98 3.43
N LYS A 89 -5.58 21.74 2.25
CA LYS A 89 -4.62 20.67 2.02
C LYS A 89 -3.38 20.79 2.90
N PHE A 90 -2.81 21.98 3.00
CA PHE A 90 -1.68 22.28 3.88
C PHE A 90 -2.02 21.91 5.33
N HIS A 91 -3.19 22.33 5.83
CA HIS A 91 -3.61 22.03 7.20
C HIS A 91 -3.77 20.52 7.45
N ILE A 92 -4.45 19.81 6.54
CA ILE A 92 -4.69 18.37 6.65
C ILE A 92 -3.36 17.61 6.63
N THR A 93 -2.54 17.85 5.61
CA THR A 93 -1.30 17.10 5.39
C THR A 93 -0.26 17.38 6.47
N THR A 94 -0.04 18.64 6.86
CA THR A 94 0.97 18.99 7.88
C THR A 94 0.59 18.43 9.25
N SER A 95 -0.68 18.57 9.66
CA SER A 95 -1.14 18.04 10.95
C SER A 95 -1.05 16.52 11.04
N LEU A 96 -1.25 15.79 9.93
CA LEU A 96 -1.03 14.35 9.89
C LEU A 96 0.45 13.99 9.91
N PHE A 97 1.26 14.71 9.13
CA PHE A 97 2.70 14.52 9.07
C PHE A 97 3.34 14.67 10.45
N ASP A 98 2.95 15.68 11.24
CA ASP A 98 3.44 15.88 12.60
C ASP A 98 3.12 14.72 13.56
N ILE A 99 1.98 14.06 13.34
CA ILE A 99 1.57 12.89 14.15
C ILE A 99 2.39 11.66 13.76
N LEU A 100 2.67 11.47 12.47
CA LEU A 100 3.23 10.24 11.93
C LEU A 100 4.75 10.25 11.77
N LEU A 101 5.38 11.41 11.51
CA LEU A 101 6.81 11.54 11.28
C LEU A 101 7.66 10.91 12.40
N PRO A 102 7.37 11.11 13.71
CA PRO A 102 8.15 10.49 14.78
C PRO A 102 8.11 8.94 14.78
N LEU A 103 7.15 8.36 14.06
CA LEU A 103 6.92 6.92 14.01
C LEU A 103 7.28 6.30 12.67
N GLU A 104 7.71 7.09 11.67
CA GLU A 104 7.94 6.63 10.30
C GLU A 104 8.79 5.36 10.27
N LYS A 105 10.00 5.38 10.85
CA LYS A 105 10.90 4.21 10.84
C LYS A 105 10.29 2.95 11.46
N LYS A 106 9.39 3.10 12.44
CA LYS A 106 8.76 1.98 13.14
C LYS A 106 7.52 1.46 12.39
N LEU A 107 6.80 2.35 11.72
CA LEU A 107 5.48 2.08 11.17
C LEU A 107 5.42 2.16 9.63
N ILE A 108 6.53 2.37 8.93
CA ILE A 108 6.52 2.58 7.48
C ILE A 108 5.85 1.42 6.73
N ASN A 109 6.06 0.16 7.15
CA ASN A 109 5.42 -0.99 6.52
C ASN A 109 3.90 -0.97 6.69
N GLN A 110 3.41 -0.59 7.87
CA GLN A 110 1.97 -0.45 8.16
C GLN A 110 1.39 0.74 7.39
N MET A 111 2.13 1.85 7.26
CA MET A 111 1.74 2.98 6.42
C MET A 111 1.65 2.56 4.95
N GLN A 112 2.61 1.80 4.43
CA GLN A 112 2.55 1.26 3.07
C GLN A 112 1.34 0.34 2.86
N GLN A 113 1.02 -0.53 3.82
CA GLN A 113 -0.16 -1.39 3.75
C GLN A 113 -1.46 -0.59 3.77
N ALA A 114 -1.57 0.41 4.65
CA ALA A 114 -2.72 1.30 4.70
C ALA A 114 -2.88 2.09 3.38
N TYR A 115 -1.79 2.61 2.84
CA TYR A 115 -1.76 3.29 1.55
C TYR A 115 -2.25 2.37 0.42
N GLN A 116 -1.73 1.15 0.34
CA GLN A 116 -2.14 0.17 -0.66
C GLN A 116 -3.64 -0.17 -0.58
N ALA A 117 -4.19 -0.26 0.64
CA ALA A 117 -5.61 -0.50 0.85
C ALA A 117 -6.50 0.62 0.30
N CYS A 118 -6.01 1.88 0.28
CA CYS A 118 -6.74 3.03 -0.26
C CYS A 118 -6.63 3.17 -1.79
N CYS A 119 -5.66 2.49 -2.39
CA CYS A 119 -5.32 2.65 -3.81
C CYS A 119 -5.86 1.53 -4.71
N TYR A 120 -6.66 0.60 -4.16
CA TYR A 120 -7.00 -0.66 -4.82
C TYR A 120 -7.95 -0.54 -6.04
N ASP A 121 -8.76 0.51 -6.16
CA ASP A 121 -9.84 0.51 -7.17
C ASP A 121 -9.55 1.25 -8.49
N ASP A 122 -8.59 2.17 -8.57
CA ASP A 122 -8.55 3.13 -9.70
C ASP A 122 -7.45 2.88 -10.76
N TYR A 123 -6.43 2.05 -10.49
CA TYR A 123 -5.19 2.06 -11.31
C TYR A 123 -4.84 0.74 -12.02
N PHE A 124 -5.63 -0.30 -11.85
CA PHE A 124 -5.25 -1.65 -12.29
C PHE A 124 -5.64 -2.01 -13.73
N ASN A 125 -6.20 -1.07 -14.49
CA ASN A 125 -6.62 -1.37 -15.85
C ASN A 125 -5.61 -1.03 -16.95
N ASP A 126 -4.60 -0.15 -16.76
CA ASP A 126 -3.89 0.36 -17.95
C ASP A 126 -2.36 0.61 -17.93
N PHE A 127 -1.58 0.41 -16.85
CA PHE A 127 -0.14 0.73 -16.94
C PHE A 127 0.83 -0.34 -16.40
N GLU A 128 1.76 -0.73 -17.28
CA GLU A 128 3.01 -1.45 -16.99
C GLU A 128 4.07 -0.58 -16.28
N GLU A 129 3.70 0.59 -15.75
CA GLU A 129 4.63 1.40 -14.96
C GLU A 129 4.96 0.68 -13.66
N GLU A 130 6.25 0.38 -13.50
CA GLU A 130 6.86 -0.23 -12.33
C GLU A 130 6.34 0.47 -11.07
N TYR A 131 5.49 -0.22 -10.30
CA TYR A 131 4.78 0.35 -9.16
C TYR A 131 5.80 0.79 -8.11
N GLU A 132 6.21 2.05 -8.13
CA GLU A 132 7.21 2.56 -7.20
C GLU A 132 6.57 2.56 -5.81
N ILE A 133 6.96 1.58 -5.00
CA ILE A 133 6.53 1.45 -3.61
C ILE A 133 6.96 2.74 -2.90
N ALA A 134 5.99 3.47 -2.35
CA ALA A 134 6.29 4.64 -1.55
C ALA A 134 7.08 4.21 -0.30
N ASP A 135 8.38 4.47 -0.30
CA ASP A 135 9.37 4.01 0.69
C ASP A 135 9.49 4.95 1.90
N SER A 136 8.78 6.08 1.86
CA SER A 136 8.77 7.09 2.92
C SER A 136 7.35 7.62 3.15
N LEU A 137 7.11 8.14 4.35
CA LEU A 137 5.88 8.84 4.71
C LEU A 137 5.63 10.02 3.74
N TYR A 138 6.71 10.71 3.35
CA TYR A 138 6.67 11.78 2.37
C TYR A 138 6.00 11.37 1.07
N LYS A 139 6.52 10.31 0.43
CA LYS A 139 5.99 9.81 -0.85
C LYS A 139 4.57 9.28 -0.70
N ILE A 140 4.23 8.68 0.45
CA ILE A 140 2.87 8.22 0.74
C ILE A 140 1.92 9.43 0.74
N LEU A 141 2.23 10.48 1.49
CA LEU A 141 1.37 11.66 1.58
C LEU A 141 1.26 12.39 0.23
N GLU A 142 2.35 12.50 -0.53
CA GLU A 142 2.36 13.09 -1.88
C GLU A 142 1.38 12.38 -2.80
N LYS A 143 1.46 11.05 -2.90
CA LYS A 143 0.57 10.25 -3.74
C LYS A 143 -0.88 10.33 -3.29
N LEU A 144 -1.14 10.35 -1.98
CA LEU A 144 -2.50 10.50 -1.44
C LEU A 144 -3.10 11.87 -1.78
N ASP A 145 -2.28 12.92 -1.77
CA ASP A 145 -2.69 14.27 -2.09
C ASP A 145 -2.91 14.48 -3.59
N GLU A 146 -2.20 13.74 -4.45
CA GLU A 146 -2.35 13.84 -5.91
C GLU A 146 -3.49 13.01 -6.46
N LYS A 147 -3.90 11.98 -5.72
CA LYS A 147 -5.01 11.14 -6.11
C LYS A 147 -6.29 11.98 -6.21
N PRO A 148 -6.97 12.01 -7.37
CA PRO A 148 -8.28 12.64 -7.46
C PRO A 148 -9.23 11.96 -6.47
N GLN A 149 -10.09 12.74 -5.82
CA GLN A 149 -11.18 12.15 -5.05
C GLN A 149 -12.01 11.32 -6.03
N GLY A 150 -11.98 10.00 -5.85
CA GLY A 150 -12.78 9.07 -6.65
C GLY A 150 -14.27 9.26 -6.39
N THR A 151 -15.08 8.29 -6.81
CA THR A 151 -16.53 8.28 -6.54
C THR A 151 -16.86 8.11 -5.05
N HIS A 152 -15.87 7.76 -4.22
CA HIS A 152 -16.01 7.74 -2.78
C HIS A 152 -16.06 9.16 -2.21
N ASN A 153 -17.07 9.44 -1.40
CA ASN A 153 -17.30 10.73 -0.74
C ASN A 153 -16.22 11.13 0.29
N GLU A 154 -15.08 10.45 0.37
CA GLU A 154 -14.07 10.67 1.40
C GLU A 154 -12.68 10.87 0.79
N LYS A 155 -11.85 11.71 1.43
CA LYS A 155 -10.50 12.02 0.95
C LYS A 155 -9.58 10.79 1.07
N PRO A 156 -8.72 10.50 0.09
CA PRO A 156 -7.77 9.37 0.17
C PRO A 156 -6.91 9.41 1.45
N ILE A 157 -6.45 10.59 1.86
CA ILE A 157 -5.66 10.77 3.09
C ILE A 157 -6.46 10.42 4.35
N VAL A 158 -7.78 10.60 4.36
CA VAL A 158 -8.65 10.21 5.47
C VAL A 158 -8.83 8.69 5.52
N GLN A 159 -9.09 8.07 4.37
CA GLN A 159 -9.15 6.60 4.25
C GLN A 159 -7.84 5.95 4.70
N PHE A 160 -6.70 6.55 4.34
CA PHE A 160 -5.38 6.09 4.76
C PHE A 160 -5.25 6.04 6.29
N VAL A 161 -5.67 7.10 6.99
CA VAL A 161 -5.60 7.13 8.45
C VAL A 161 -6.53 6.11 9.09
N ASP A 162 -7.74 5.94 8.55
CA ASP A 162 -8.68 4.92 9.00
C ASP A 162 -8.09 3.51 8.86
N HIS A 163 -7.57 3.16 7.67
CA HIS A 163 -6.90 1.88 7.45
C HIS A 163 -5.68 1.68 8.35
N LEU A 164 -4.87 2.73 8.54
CA LEU A 164 -3.70 2.67 9.42
C LEU A 164 -4.12 2.37 10.87
N LEU A 165 -5.20 2.97 11.36
CA LEU A 165 -5.76 2.68 12.69
C LEU A 165 -6.29 1.25 12.83
N LYS A 166 -6.74 0.64 11.74
CA LYS A 166 -7.29 -0.72 11.70
C LYS A 166 -6.20 -1.80 11.64
N THR A 167 -5.11 -1.55 10.91
CA THR A 167 -4.07 -2.55 10.63
C THR A 167 -2.76 -2.31 11.39
N GLY A 168 -2.52 -1.09 11.86
CA GLY A 168 -1.27 -0.71 12.50
C GLY A 168 -1.22 -1.06 13.99
N ASP A 169 -0.09 -1.61 14.44
CA ASP A 169 0.26 -1.67 15.87
C ASP A 169 0.70 -0.28 16.37
N ILE A 170 -0.26 0.65 16.40
CA ILE A 170 -0.02 2.05 16.73
C ILE A 170 -0.01 2.24 18.25
N PRO A 171 1.00 2.92 18.82
CA PRO A 171 0.99 3.28 20.24
C PRO A 171 -0.32 3.98 20.64
N LYS A 172 -0.92 3.59 21.78
CA LYS A 172 -2.23 4.07 22.23
C LYS A 172 -2.38 5.60 22.19
N GLN A 173 -1.35 6.34 22.58
CA GLN A 173 -1.37 7.81 22.57
C GLN A 173 -1.44 8.37 21.14
N THR A 174 -0.73 7.77 20.19
CA THR A 174 -0.78 8.18 18.77
C THR A 174 -2.09 7.76 18.12
N ALA A 175 -2.60 6.56 18.43
CA ALA A 175 -3.92 6.13 17.97
C ALA A 175 -5.01 7.11 18.42
N LYS A 176 -4.94 7.63 19.66
CA LYS A 176 -5.84 8.68 20.15
C LYS A 176 -5.73 9.97 19.32
N LYS A 177 -4.51 10.43 19.02
CA LYS A 177 -4.29 11.63 18.17
C LYS A 177 -4.83 11.44 16.76
N LEU A 178 -4.62 10.27 16.16
CA LEU A 178 -5.14 9.95 14.82
C LEU A 178 -6.67 9.87 14.79
N LYS A 179 -7.32 9.32 15.82
CA LYS A 179 -8.79 9.35 15.94
C LYS A 179 -9.32 10.78 16.02
N GLN A 180 -8.71 11.62 16.86
CA GLN A 180 -9.05 13.05 16.93
C GLN A 180 -8.80 13.79 15.62
N TRP A 181 -7.76 13.38 14.88
CA TRP A 181 -7.47 13.91 13.55
C TRP A 181 -8.56 13.50 12.55
N LEU A 182 -9.00 12.23 12.55
CA LEU A 182 -10.11 11.77 11.71
C LEU A 182 -11.41 12.51 12.01
N GLU A 183 -11.75 12.69 13.29
CA GLU A 183 -12.96 13.40 13.71
C GLU A 183 -13.05 14.83 13.14
N LYS A 184 -11.91 15.48 12.90
CA LYS A 184 -11.83 16.85 12.38
C LYS A 184 -11.80 16.94 10.86
N ASN A 185 -11.30 15.91 10.18
CA ASN A 185 -10.95 15.99 8.75
C ASN A 185 -11.80 15.09 7.86
N ALA A 186 -12.50 14.10 8.42
CA ALA A 186 -13.43 13.25 7.69
C ALA A 186 -14.77 13.96 7.45
N ASN A 187 -15.41 13.64 6.33
CA ASN A 187 -16.76 14.13 6.02
C ASN A 187 -17.82 13.49 6.93
N ASN A 188 -17.64 12.20 7.28
CA ASN A 188 -18.46 11.53 8.29
C ASN A 188 -17.61 10.58 9.16
N SER A 189 -17.05 11.12 10.24
CA SER A 189 -16.19 10.38 11.16
C SER A 189 -16.90 9.20 11.86
N SER A 190 -18.23 9.29 12.02
CA SER A 190 -19.01 8.23 12.70
C SER A 190 -19.05 6.93 11.90
N ASP A 191 -19.06 6.98 10.57
CA ASP A 191 -19.06 5.81 9.69
C ASP A 191 -17.71 5.09 9.70
N LEU A 192 -16.61 5.84 9.77
CA LEU A 192 -15.25 5.30 9.76
C LEU A 192 -14.90 4.64 11.10
N LEU A 193 -15.27 5.27 12.22
CA LEU A 193 -14.97 4.80 13.57
C LEU A 193 -15.88 3.64 14.04
N SER A 194 -17.11 3.54 13.49
CA SER A 194 -18.03 2.45 13.82
C SER A 194 -17.66 1.14 13.12
N GLN A 195 -17.16 1.20 11.88
CA GLN A 195 -16.71 0.02 11.13
C GLN A 195 -15.41 -0.59 11.68
N SER A 196 -14.56 0.20 12.34
CA SER A 196 -13.36 -0.33 13.02
C SER A 196 -13.70 -1.17 14.26
N SER A 197 -14.91 -1.02 14.81
CA SER A 197 -15.38 -1.79 15.97
C SER A 197 -16.09 -3.09 15.60
N SER A 198 -16.77 -3.14 14.44
CA SER A 198 -17.66 -4.26 14.07
C SER A 198 -17.31 -4.98 12.78
N HIS A 199 -16.56 -4.37 11.84
CA HIS A 199 -16.24 -4.99 10.55
C HIS A 199 -14.89 -5.70 10.52
N TYR A 200 -13.91 -5.28 11.34
CA TYR A 200 -12.66 -6.05 11.50
C TYR A 200 -12.83 -7.28 12.40
N GLN A 201 -13.90 -7.34 13.18
CA GLN A 201 -14.34 -8.59 13.81
C GLN A 201 -15.08 -9.53 12.83
N ASN A 202 -15.47 -9.07 11.63
CA ASN A 202 -16.21 -9.87 10.64
C ASN A 202 -15.42 -10.22 9.37
N TYR A 203 -14.25 -9.62 9.14
CA TYR A 203 -13.21 -10.22 8.29
C TYR A 203 -12.37 -11.26 9.04
N GLN A 204 -12.56 -11.38 10.36
CA GLN A 204 -12.65 -12.73 10.93
C GLN A 204 -13.97 -13.31 10.41
N GLN A 205 -13.96 -13.79 9.16
CA GLN A 205 -14.86 -14.90 8.82
C GLN A 205 -14.82 -15.87 10.00
N PRO A 206 -15.99 -16.38 10.43
CA PRO A 206 -16.08 -17.23 11.61
C PRO A 206 -14.93 -18.22 11.55
N ASN A 207 -14.08 -18.16 12.58
CA ASN A 207 -12.83 -18.87 12.74
C ASN A 207 -12.99 -20.30 12.19
N LEU A 208 -12.75 -20.48 10.89
CA LEU A 208 -12.75 -21.76 10.19
C LEU A 208 -11.42 -22.37 10.53
N ASP A 209 -11.27 -22.70 11.81
CA ASP A 209 -10.32 -23.63 12.38
C ASP A 209 -8.99 -23.68 11.61
N ALA A 210 -8.17 -22.67 11.85
CA ALA A 210 -6.75 -22.58 11.53
C ALA A 210 -6.19 -23.64 10.55
N GLN A 211 -6.43 -23.47 9.24
CA GLN A 211 -6.00 -24.42 8.22
C GLN A 211 -4.65 -24.01 7.62
N PRO A 212 -3.69 -24.95 7.49
CA PRO A 212 -2.42 -24.67 6.83
C PRO A 212 -2.62 -24.33 5.34
N TYR A 213 -1.72 -23.55 4.76
CA TYR A 213 -1.73 -23.26 3.32
C TYR A 213 -0.57 -23.95 2.62
N LEU A 214 -0.84 -24.68 1.54
CA LEU A 214 0.16 -25.15 0.59
C LEU A 214 0.17 -24.20 -0.61
N LEU A 215 1.18 -23.31 -0.67
CA LEU A 215 1.38 -22.41 -1.79
C LEU A 215 2.22 -23.11 -2.87
N ILE A 216 1.70 -23.19 -4.09
CA ILE A 216 2.41 -23.76 -5.25
C ILE A 216 2.49 -22.70 -6.33
N LYS A 217 3.69 -22.23 -6.63
CA LYS A 217 3.95 -21.25 -7.69
C LYS A 217 4.47 -21.94 -8.95
N LEU A 218 3.85 -21.59 -10.08
CA LEU A 218 4.21 -22.07 -11.41
C LEU A 218 4.73 -20.91 -12.26
N ASP A 219 6.05 -20.88 -12.46
CA ASP A 219 6.71 -19.89 -13.33
C ASP A 219 7.02 -20.51 -14.70
N PRO A 220 6.76 -19.82 -15.82
CA PRO A 220 7.14 -20.33 -17.14
C PRO A 220 8.67 -20.45 -17.26
N SER A 221 9.15 -21.59 -17.75
CA SER A 221 10.59 -21.78 -17.98
C SER A 221 11.05 -21.04 -19.22
N LYS A 222 12.24 -20.42 -19.16
CA LYS A 222 12.90 -19.77 -20.31
C LYS A 222 13.40 -20.76 -21.36
N GLN A 223 13.49 -22.06 -21.03
CA GLN A 223 13.89 -23.12 -21.96
C GLN A 223 12.80 -23.48 -22.99
N TYR A 224 11.72 -22.70 -23.03
CA TYR A 224 10.56 -22.85 -23.91
C TYR A 224 10.85 -23.06 -25.40
N HIS A 225 12.02 -22.65 -25.88
CA HIS A 225 12.31 -22.63 -27.32
C HIS A 225 12.76 -23.97 -27.93
N GLN A 226 13.08 -24.99 -27.12
CA GLN A 226 13.72 -26.23 -27.64
C GLN A 226 12.77 -27.41 -27.75
N GLU A 227 11.70 -27.44 -26.97
CA GLU A 227 10.78 -28.58 -26.89
C GLU A 227 9.36 -28.03 -27.00
N HIS A 228 8.55 -28.56 -27.91
CA HIS A 228 7.20 -28.05 -28.25
C HIS A 228 6.17 -28.13 -27.09
N GLN A 229 6.61 -28.43 -25.87
CA GLN A 229 5.80 -28.57 -24.67
C GLN A 229 6.10 -27.46 -23.67
N LYS A 230 5.04 -26.79 -23.20
CA LYS A 230 5.13 -25.76 -22.16
C LYS A 230 5.61 -26.38 -20.86
N LYS A 231 6.74 -25.88 -20.40
CA LYS A 231 7.53 -26.41 -19.30
C LYS A 231 7.64 -25.34 -18.20
N TYR A 232 7.46 -25.72 -16.93
CA TYR A 232 7.28 -24.78 -15.81
C TYR A 232 8.23 -25.07 -14.65
N LEU A 233 8.78 -24.02 -14.06
CA LEU A 233 9.49 -24.08 -12.79
C LEU A 233 8.45 -24.10 -11.67
N VAL A 234 8.59 -25.03 -10.73
CA VAL A 234 7.71 -25.12 -9.56
C VAL A 234 8.46 -24.69 -8.30
N SER A 235 7.79 -23.89 -7.49
CA SER A 235 8.24 -23.58 -6.13
C SER A 235 7.06 -23.78 -5.18
N ALA A 236 7.32 -24.40 -4.03
CA ALA A 236 6.27 -24.65 -3.05
C ALA A 236 6.67 -24.24 -1.64
N TRP A 237 5.70 -23.73 -0.90
CA TRP A 237 5.84 -23.35 0.49
C TRP A 237 4.63 -23.80 1.28
N VAL A 238 4.84 -24.11 2.54
CA VAL A 238 3.74 -24.30 3.50
C VAL A 238 3.76 -23.20 4.54
N ILE A 239 2.60 -22.60 4.77
CA ILE A 239 2.36 -21.64 5.85
C ILE A 239 1.60 -22.39 6.95
N TYR A 240 2.25 -22.53 8.11
CA TYR A 240 1.64 -23.09 9.31
C TYR A 240 1.09 -21.96 10.16
N GLU A 241 -0.07 -22.18 10.76
CA GLU A 241 -0.72 -21.17 11.60
C GLU A 241 -0.34 -21.28 13.08
N ASN A 242 0.87 -21.75 13.42
CA ASN A 242 1.28 -21.76 14.83
C ASN A 242 1.57 -20.32 15.31
N GLY A 243 0.50 -19.59 15.59
CA GLY A 243 0.50 -18.41 16.42
C GLY A 243 0.80 -18.81 17.86
N ASN A 244 2.07 -18.90 18.22
CA ASN A 244 2.49 -18.36 19.52
C ASN A 244 4.01 -18.24 19.73
N ASP A 245 4.87 -18.98 19.02
CA ASP A 245 6.29 -18.97 19.37
C ASP A 245 7.17 -18.26 18.34
N ASN A 246 7.40 -16.96 18.61
CA ASN A 246 8.48 -16.14 18.05
C ASN A 246 8.51 -15.96 16.52
N TYR A 247 7.56 -15.15 16.01
CA TYR A 247 7.65 -14.50 14.68
C TYR A 247 8.96 -13.73 14.45
N SER A 248 9.69 -13.38 15.52
CA SER A 248 10.95 -12.64 15.43
C SER A 248 12.15 -13.49 15.01
N LYS A 249 12.05 -14.84 14.97
CA LYS A 249 13.21 -15.70 14.68
C LYS A 249 13.03 -16.74 13.57
N ASN A 250 11.80 -17.12 13.21
CA ASN A 250 11.57 -18.13 12.17
C ASN A 250 10.67 -17.58 11.05
N LYS A 251 11.03 -17.87 9.79
CA LYS A 251 10.18 -17.54 8.63
C LYS A 251 8.80 -18.18 8.83
N PRO A 252 7.68 -17.47 8.58
CA PRO A 252 6.32 -18.00 8.80
C PRO A 252 5.93 -19.08 7.78
N PHE A 253 6.88 -19.53 6.97
CA PHE A 253 6.69 -20.51 5.93
C PHE A 253 7.91 -21.43 5.86
N LYS A 254 7.67 -22.70 5.52
CA LYS A 254 8.70 -23.68 5.19
C LYS A 254 8.70 -23.90 3.68
N THR A 255 9.83 -23.70 3.03
CA THR A 255 10.01 -24.09 1.63
C THR A 255 9.98 -25.62 1.54
N LEU A 256 9.20 -26.16 0.62
CA LEU A 256 9.20 -27.58 0.33
C LEU A 256 10.24 -27.86 -0.75
N GLU A 257 11.00 -28.94 -0.56
CA GLU A 257 11.98 -29.37 -1.55
C GLU A 257 11.24 -29.92 -2.77
N ASN A 258 11.71 -29.58 -3.97
CA ASN A 258 11.15 -30.03 -5.25
C ASN A 258 11.85 -31.31 -5.76
N ARG A 259 12.69 -31.94 -4.93
CA ARG A 259 13.50 -33.07 -5.39
C ARG A 259 12.72 -34.38 -5.32
N LEU A 260 12.36 -34.89 -6.49
CA LEU A 260 12.15 -36.31 -6.70
C LEU A 260 13.54 -36.98 -6.71
N ASP A 261 14.20 -37.03 -5.53
CA ASP A 261 15.58 -37.51 -5.39
C ASP A 261 15.66 -39.02 -5.69
N TYR A 262 15.91 -39.37 -6.95
CA TYR A 262 16.53 -40.64 -7.32
C TYR A 262 17.92 -40.47 -7.95
N ASP A 263 18.31 -39.25 -8.37
CA ASP A 263 19.64 -39.02 -8.97
C ASP A 263 20.22 -37.63 -8.63
N LYS A 264 21.39 -37.61 -7.96
CA LYS A 264 22.05 -36.40 -7.42
C LYS A 264 22.54 -35.42 -8.50
N ASN A 265 22.38 -35.75 -9.78
CA ASN A 265 22.84 -34.94 -10.92
C ASN A 265 21.71 -34.15 -11.63
N TYR A 266 20.47 -34.19 -11.14
CA TYR A 266 19.35 -33.53 -11.80
C TYR A 266 19.33 -31.99 -11.58
N LYS A 267 19.18 -31.23 -12.68
CA LYS A 267 19.10 -29.75 -12.72
C LYS A 267 17.69 -29.27 -12.33
N PRO A 268 17.52 -28.03 -11.84
CA PRO A 268 16.26 -27.54 -11.27
C PRO A 268 15.05 -27.81 -12.19
N ASP A 269 14.07 -28.48 -11.59
CA ASP A 269 13.00 -29.25 -12.20
C ASP A 269 12.01 -28.39 -12.97
N VAL A 270 12.10 -28.48 -14.29
CA VAL A 270 11.12 -27.92 -15.20
C VAL A 270 10.11 -29.01 -15.52
N ILE A 271 8.85 -28.81 -15.18
CA ILE A 271 7.82 -29.84 -15.29
C ILE A 271 6.75 -29.55 -16.35
N SER A 272 6.14 -30.62 -16.83
CA SER A 272 4.87 -30.64 -17.54
C SER A 272 3.71 -30.59 -16.55
N ILE A 273 2.83 -29.59 -16.69
CA ILE A 273 1.64 -29.45 -15.81
C ILE A 273 0.72 -30.67 -15.87
N LYS A 274 0.63 -31.33 -17.03
CA LYS A 274 -0.30 -32.46 -17.20
C LYS A 274 0.26 -33.77 -16.66
N GLU A 275 1.56 -33.98 -16.82
CA GLU A 275 2.19 -35.29 -16.61
C GLU A 275 2.86 -35.36 -15.23
N GLU A 276 3.50 -34.29 -14.79
CA GLU A 276 4.42 -34.33 -13.64
C GLU A 276 3.91 -33.55 -12.42
N LEU A 277 3.07 -32.53 -12.62
CA LEU A 277 2.50 -31.76 -11.51
C LEU A 277 1.68 -32.61 -10.53
N PRO A 278 0.87 -33.62 -10.94
CA PRO A 278 0.14 -34.46 -9.99
C PRO A 278 1.08 -35.17 -9.01
N THR A 279 2.10 -35.86 -9.53
CA THR A 279 3.14 -36.55 -8.74
C THR A 279 3.86 -35.59 -7.81
N LEU A 280 4.12 -34.37 -8.27
CA LEU A 280 4.79 -33.37 -7.45
C LEU A 280 3.91 -32.88 -6.28
N ILE A 281 2.59 -32.74 -6.50
CA ILE A 281 1.65 -32.40 -5.44
C ILE A 281 1.58 -33.53 -4.41
N GLU A 282 1.54 -34.79 -4.85
CA GLU A 282 1.61 -35.97 -3.97
C GLU A 282 2.85 -35.90 -3.06
N PHE A 283 4.00 -35.61 -3.66
CA PHE A 283 5.26 -35.47 -2.94
C PHE A 283 5.22 -34.33 -1.90
N PHE A 284 4.67 -33.17 -2.26
CA PHE A 284 4.48 -32.08 -1.29
C PHE A 284 3.54 -32.49 -0.15
N MET A 285 2.44 -33.18 -0.43
CA MET A 285 1.52 -33.65 0.60
C MET A 285 2.17 -34.66 1.57
N MET A 286 3.03 -35.53 1.07
CA MET A 286 3.80 -36.45 1.92
C MET A 286 4.73 -35.69 2.89
N GLN A 287 5.36 -34.60 2.44
CA GLN A 287 6.18 -33.75 3.31
C GLN A 287 5.37 -33.04 4.41
N LEU A 288 4.06 -32.86 4.21
CA LEU A 288 3.14 -32.25 5.18
C LEU A 288 2.58 -33.24 6.21
N ALA A 289 2.59 -34.54 5.92
CA ALA A 289 2.00 -35.58 6.77
C ALA A 289 2.46 -35.54 8.25
N PRO A 290 3.74 -35.23 8.58
CA PRO A 290 4.18 -35.15 9.98
C PRO A 290 3.62 -33.95 10.76
N TYR A 291 3.12 -32.92 10.08
CA TYR A 291 2.85 -31.61 10.67
C TYR A 291 1.36 -31.27 10.77
N ASN A 292 0.46 -32.10 10.23
CA ASN A 292 -0.94 -31.71 10.14
C ASN A 292 -1.95 -32.84 10.32
N SER A 293 -2.84 -32.64 11.30
CA SER A 293 -4.10 -33.36 11.40
C SER A 293 -5.17 -32.78 10.46
N ARG A 294 -4.96 -31.56 9.93
CA ARG A 294 -5.92 -30.86 9.07
C ARG A 294 -5.44 -30.82 7.62
N LYS A 295 -6.39 -30.88 6.68
CA LYS A 295 -6.11 -30.76 5.25
C LYS A 295 -5.75 -29.31 4.92
N PRO A 296 -4.68 -29.05 4.13
CA PRO A 296 -4.34 -27.69 3.72
C PRO A 296 -5.26 -27.12 2.65
N ILE A 297 -5.35 -25.79 2.65
CA ILE A 297 -5.82 -25.02 1.51
C ILE A 297 -4.68 -24.97 0.49
N ILE A 298 -4.93 -25.45 -0.73
CA ILE A 298 -3.93 -25.46 -1.79
C ILE A 298 -4.11 -24.18 -2.62
N VAL A 299 -3.08 -23.34 -2.65
CA VAL A 299 -3.11 -22.08 -3.40
C VAL A 299 -2.14 -22.16 -4.56
N PHE A 300 -2.67 -22.18 -5.78
CA PHE A 300 -1.87 -22.09 -6.99
C PHE A 300 -1.61 -20.62 -7.34
N LEU A 301 -0.34 -20.22 -7.32
CA LEU A 301 0.13 -18.92 -7.81
C LEU A 301 0.60 -19.12 -9.24
N VAL A 302 -0.18 -18.64 -10.20
CA VAL A 302 0.07 -18.91 -11.63
C VAL A 302 0.11 -17.65 -12.48
N ASN A 303 0.67 -17.75 -13.68
CA ASN A 303 0.55 -16.71 -14.70
C ASN A 303 -0.86 -16.72 -15.33
N ARG A 304 -1.31 -15.59 -15.90
CA ARG A 304 -2.62 -15.40 -16.54
C ARG A 304 -2.99 -16.50 -17.53
N GLN A 305 -2.02 -17.00 -18.29
CA GLN A 305 -2.24 -18.07 -19.27
C GLN A 305 -2.74 -19.38 -18.63
N LEU A 306 -2.38 -19.63 -17.38
CA LEU A 306 -2.76 -20.82 -16.61
C LEU A 306 -4.04 -20.61 -15.81
N LEU A 307 -4.62 -19.41 -15.75
CA LEU A 307 -5.89 -19.19 -15.04
C LEU A 307 -7.06 -19.99 -15.65
N LYS A 308 -6.94 -20.39 -16.92
CA LYS A 308 -7.91 -21.25 -17.61
C LYS A 308 -7.71 -22.73 -17.31
N TYR A 309 -6.60 -23.12 -16.67
CA TYR A 309 -6.32 -24.50 -16.34
C TYR A 309 -7.12 -24.91 -15.09
N LYS A 310 -7.79 -26.06 -15.17
CA LYS A 310 -8.63 -26.58 -14.08
C LYS A 310 -7.75 -27.35 -13.09
N PHE A 311 -7.19 -26.63 -12.11
CA PHE A 311 -6.32 -27.23 -11.08
C PHE A 311 -7.08 -28.11 -10.08
N ASP A 312 -8.36 -27.81 -9.88
CA ASP A 312 -9.28 -28.55 -9.02
C ASP A 312 -9.56 -29.98 -9.50
N ILE A 313 -9.44 -30.27 -10.81
CA ILE A 313 -9.67 -31.61 -11.37
C ILE A 313 -8.42 -32.49 -11.43
N ILE A 314 -7.26 -32.01 -10.93
CA ILE A 314 -6.02 -32.80 -10.91
C ILE A 314 -6.23 -34.05 -10.05
N LYS A 315 -5.83 -35.21 -10.58
CA LYS A 315 -5.92 -36.49 -9.86
C LYS A 315 -4.60 -36.79 -9.17
N ILE A 316 -4.62 -37.02 -7.87
CA ILE A 316 -3.46 -37.42 -7.07
C ILE A 316 -3.73 -38.74 -6.34
N GLN A 317 -2.68 -39.43 -5.95
CA GLN A 317 -2.71 -40.57 -5.04
C GLN A 317 -2.68 -40.08 -3.60
N ASP A 318 -3.61 -40.56 -2.78
CA ASP A 318 -3.59 -40.30 -1.34
C ASP A 318 -2.64 -41.27 -0.61
N LYS A 319 -2.59 -41.17 0.72
CA LYS A 319 -1.75 -42.03 1.57
C LYS A 319 -2.15 -43.52 1.59
N TYR A 320 -3.25 -43.88 0.93
CA TYR A 320 -3.76 -45.25 0.79
C TYR A 320 -3.72 -45.71 -0.68
N ASP A 321 -2.91 -45.05 -1.51
CA ASP A 321 -2.77 -45.31 -2.95
C ASP A 321 -4.09 -45.14 -3.75
N GLN A 322 -5.08 -44.44 -3.19
CA GLN A 322 -6.35 -44.18 -3.87
C GLN A 322 -6.23 -42.93 -4.73
N LYS A 323 -6.66 -43.02 -5.99
CA LYS A 323 -6.71 -41.87 -6.89
C LYS A 323 -7.91 -40.99 -6.57
N ILE A 324 -7.63 -39.80 -6.03
CA ILE A 324 -8.61 -38.78 -5.67
C ILE A 324 -8.47 -37.56 -6.57
N VAL A 325 -9.54 -36.78 -6.71
CA VAL A 325 -9.51 -35.47 -7.38
C VAL A 325 -9.22 -34.41 -6.32
N ILE A 326 -8.23 -33.54 -6.52
CA ILE A 326 -7.81 -32.59 -5.48
C ILE A 326 -8.99 -31.72 -5.00
N GLY A 327 -9.78 -31.17 -5.92
CA GLY A 327 -10.92 -30.32 -5.59
C GLY A 327 -12.08 -31.04 -4.88
N SER A 328 -12.12 -32.38 -4.86
CA SER A 328 -13.11 -33.12 -4.07
C SER A 328 -12.70 -33.25 -2.60
N GLU A 329 -11.40 -33.20 -2.32
CA GLU A 329 -10.85 -33.46 -0.97
C GLU A 329 -10.24 -32.23 -0.30
N TYR A 330 -9.81 -31.23 -1.08
CA TYR A 330 -9.09 -30.04 -0.62
C TYR A 330 -9.74 -28.77 -1.17
N CYS A 331 -9.63 -27.67 -0.41
CA CYS A 331 -9.96 -26.34 -0.93
C CYS A 331 -8.83 -25.88 -1.86
N VAL A 332 -9.17 -25.63 -3.14
CA VAL A 332 -8.22 -25.16 -4.15
C VAL A 332 -8.51 -23.70 -4.48
N VAL A 333 -7.50 -22.85 -4.29
CA VAL A 333 -7.56 -21.42 -4.59
C VAL A 333 -6.58 -21.11 -5.72
N LEU A 334 -7.03 -20.39 -6.73
CA LEU A 334 -6.19 -19.94 -7.83
C LEU A 334 -5.93 -18.44 -7.71
N ARG A 335 -4.67 -18.03 -7.77
CA ARG A 335 -4.27 -16.61 -7.76
C ARG A 335 -3.29 -16.32 -8.88
N SER A 336 -3.44 -15.15 -9.48
CA SER A 336 -2.43 -14.62 -10.41
C SER A 336 -1.21 -14.16 -9.63
N ILE A 337 0.00 -14.54 -10.07
CA ILE A 337 1.28 -14.05 -9.49
C ILE A 337 1.38 -12.53 -9.68
N LYS A 338 0.92 -12.04 -10.83
CA LYS A 338 0.70 -10.61 -11.04
C LYS A 338 -0.61 -10.26 -10.36
N ARG A 339 -0.53 -9.62 -9.19
CA ARG A 339 -1.72 -9.00 -8.58
C ARG A 339 -2.19 -7.95 -9.57
N PHE A 340 -3.44 -8.11 -10.00
CA PHE A 340 -4.05 -7.15 -10.90
C PHE A 340 -4.15 -5.84 -10.19
#